data_AF-A0AAV5TGU9-F1
#
_entry.id   AF-A0AAV5TGU9-F1
#
_cell.length_a   1.000
_cell.length_b   1.000
_cell.length_c   1.000
_cell.angle_alpha   90.00
_cell.angle_beta   90.00
_cell.angle_gamma   90.00
#
_symmetry.space_group_name_H-M   'P 1'
#
loop_
_entity.id
_entity.type
_entity.pdbx_description
1 polymer ?
#
loop_
_entity_poly.entity_id
_entity_poly.type
_entity_poly.pdbx_seq_one_letter_code
_entity_poly.pdbx_strand_id
1 'polypeptide(L)'
;RTLLSLIEENVPMMKKQIHKIDPSEEELLALIGLAFWSVESFETTDLALEMAARYRTKIMSELTARYRRTIGDERGASRIGILLCLLQEFRRAVLTVTSSFEIFHMLGVADENSIILKL
;
A
#
# COMPACT_ATOMS: atom_id res chain seq x y z
N ARG A 1 13.85 4.98 -20.91
CA ARG A 1 12.59 4.92 -20.14
C ARG A 1 12.31 6.31 -19.60
N THR A 2 11.06 6.74 -19.54
CA THR A 2 10.64 8.01 -18.91
C THR A 2 9.78 7.71 -17.68
N LEU A 3 9.63 8.69 -16.79
CA LEU A 3 8.71 8.59 -15.65
C LEU A 3 7.27 8.28 -16.08
N LEU A 4 6.83 8.86 -17.20
CA LEU A 4 5.53 8.58 -17.80
C LEU A 4 5.40 7.09 -18.20
N SER A 5 6.41 6.52 -18.86
CA SER A 5 6.37 5.09 -19.24
C SER A 5 6.30 4.15 -18.04
N LEU A 6 6.88 4.52 -16.89
CA LEU A 6 6.76 3.74 -15.66
C LEU A 6 5.34 3.76 -15.08
N ILE A 7 4.71 4.93 -15.10
CA ILE A 7 3.32 5.08 -14.66
C ILE A 7 2.40 4.28 -15.59
N GLU A 8 2.60 4.39 -16.91
CA GLU A 8 1.85 3.67 -17.94
C GLU A 8 2.03 2.15 -17.86
N GLU A 9 3.20 1.66 -17.43
CA GLU A 9 3.44 0.22 -17.21
C GLU A 9 2.80 -0.28 -15.90
N ASN A 10 2.96 0.45 -14.79
CA ASN A 10 2.60 -0.04 -13.45
C ASN A 10 1.12 0.16 -13.11
N VAL A 11 0.51 1.28 -13.52
CA VAL A 11 -0.88 1.61 -13.18
C VAL A 11 -1.88 0.60 -13.76
N PRO A 12 -1.80 0.16 -15.04
CA PRO A 12 -2.70 -0.84 -15.57
C PRO A 12 -2.57 -2.20 -14.88
N MET A 13 -1.33 -2.61 -14.55
CA MET A 13 -1.10 -3.85 -13.79
C MET A 13 -1.78 -3.78 -12.43
N MET A 14 -1.67 -2.63 -11.74
CA MET A 14 -2.30 -2.43 -10.46
C MET A 14 -3.83 -2.42 -10.55
N LYS A 15 -4.39 -1.70 -11.53
CA LYS A 15 -5.82 -1.68 -11.80
C LYS A 15 -6.38 -3.08 -12.04
N LYS A 16 -5.63 -3.93 -12.75
CA LYS A 16 -5.98 -5.34 -12.98
C LYS A 16 -6.02 -6.16 -11.69
N GLN A 17 -5.06 -5.98 -10.79
CA GLN A 17 -5.07 -6.69 -9.50
C GLN A 17 -6.24 -6.24 -8.62
N ILE A 18 -6.50 -4.92 -8.55
CA ILE A 18 -7.64 -4.37 -7.82
C ILE A 18 -8.95 -4.92 -8.39
N HIS A 19 -9.15 -4.90 -9.72
CA HIS A 19 -10.35 -5.47 -10.34
C HIS A 19 -10.51 -6.97 -10.09
N LYS A 20 -9.41 -7.73 -10.07
CA LYS A 20 -9.46 -9.17 -9.84
C LYS A 20 -9.87 -9.51 -8.41
N ILE A 21 -9.38 -8.74 -7.44
CA ILE A 21 -9.65 -8.95 -6.02
C ILE A 21 -11.00 -8.35 -5.62
N ASP A 22 -11.42 -7.32 -6.35
CA ASP A 22 -12.68 -6.60 -6.16
C ASP A 22 -12.90 -6.21 -4.68
N PRO A 23 -11.99 -5.40 -4.09
CA PRO A 23 -12.17 -4.93 -2.73
C PRO A 23 -13.38 -3.98 -2.67
N SER A 24 -14.22 -4.16 -1.66
CA SER A 24 -15.21 -3.14 -1.27
C SER A 24 -14.49 -1.83 -0.90
N GLU A 25 -15.24 -0.73 -0.91
CA GLU A 25 -14.71 0.58 -0.56
C GLU A 25 -14.05 0.59 0.82
N GLU A 26 -14.66 -0.03 1.83
CA GLU A 26 -14.07 -0.03 3.17
C GLU A 26 -12.86 -0.96 3.28
N GLU A 27 -12.80 -2.03 2.48
CA GLU A 27 -11.59 -2.86 2.37
C GLU A 27 -10.44 -2.07 1.73
N LEU A 28 -10.73 -1.30 0.68
CA LEU A 28 -9.73 -0.45 0.04
C LEU A 28 -9.24 0.66 0.99
N LEU A 29 -10.14 1.30 1.73
CA LEU A 29 -9.78 2.29 2.75
C LEU A 29 -8.93 1.68 3.87
N ALA A 30 -9.27 0.46 4.31
CA ALA A 30 -8.46 -0.26 5.29
C ALA A 30 -7.06 -0.56 4.75
N LEU A 31 -6.93 -0.96 3.49
CA LEU A 31 -5.63 -1.16 2.84
C LEU A 31 -4.80 0.13 2.78
N ILE A 32 -5.42 1.26 2.42
CA ILE A 32 -4.76 2.58 2.41
C ILE A 32 -4.30 2.94 3.84
N GLY A 33 -5.15 2.74 4.84
CA GLY A 33 -4.80 3.01 6.24
C GLY A 33 -3.65 2.11 6.74
N LEU A 34 -3.66 0.83 6.38
CA LEU A 34 -2.56 -0.09 6.70
C LEU A 34 -1.26 0.33 6.01
N ALA A 35 -1.31 0.76 4.74
CA ALA A 35 -0.15 1.27 4.02
C ALA A 35 0.41 2.54 4.67
N PHE A 36 -0.46 3.50 5.01
CA PHE A 36 -0.08 4.76 5.65
C PHE A 36 0.62 4.54 7.00
N TRP A 37 0.10 3.64 7.83
CA TRP A 37 0.71 3.31 9.14
C TRP A 37 1.82 2.26 9.06
N SER A 38 2.33 1.94 7.86
CA SER A 38 3.51 1.07 7.69
C SER A 38 4.79 1.91 7.77
N VAL A 39 5.04 2.51 8.93
CA VAL A 39 6.12 3.49 9.13
C VAL A 39 7.44 2.88 9.59
N GLU A 40 7.53 1.55 9.72
CA GLU A 40 8.69 0.87 10.31
C GLU A 40 9.99 1.02 9.52
N SER A 41 9.89 1.40 8.25
CA SER A 41 11.05 1.64 7.38
C SER A 41 11.60 3.07 7.43
N PHE A 42 10.99 3.95 8.22
CA PHE A 42 11.38 5.37 8.31
C PHE A 42 11.97 5.70 9.68
N GLU A 43 12.96 6.60 9.71
CA GLU A 43 13.40 7.24 10.95
C GLU A 43 12.24 8.05 11.53
N THR A 44 11.55 7.48 12.52
CA THR A 44 10.33 8.04 13.12
C THR A 44 10.44 8.03 14.63
N THR A 45 9.67 8.90 15.29
CA THR A 45 9.66 8.98 16.75
C THR A 45 8.97 7.76 17.35
N ASP A 46 9.35 7.38 18.59
CA ASP A 46 8.70 6.29 19.31
C ASP A 46 7.18 6.48 19.44
N LEU A 47 6.74 7.75 19.59
CA LEU A 47 5.33 8.11 19.61
C LEU A 47 4.63 7.77 18.29
N ALA A 48 5.28 8.04 17.15
CA ALA A 48 4.74 7.71 15.84
C ALA A 48 4.66 6.19 15.63
N LEU A 49 5.68 5.44 16.08
CA LEU A 49 5.69 3.97 16.04
C LEU A 49 4.55 3.38 16.88
N GLU A 50 4.33 3.89 18.09
CA GLU A 50 3.22 3.47 18.95
C GLU A 50 1.86 3.75 18.30
N MET A 51 1.69 4.96 17.75
CA MET A 51 0.46 5.33 17.04
C MET A 51 0.21 4.42 15.84
N ALA A 52 1.24 4.13 15.04
CA ALA A 52 1.17 3.26 13.89
C ALA A 52 0.77 1.83 14.28
N ALA A 53 1.36 1.26 15.34
CA ALA A 53 0.99 -0.06 15.86
C ALA A 53 -0.48 -0.09 16.33
N ARG A 54 -0.90 0.94 17.06
CA ARG A 54 -2.27 1.07 17.58
C ARG A 54 -3.30 1.15 16.44
N TYR A 55 -3.06 1.98 15.43
CA TYR A 55 -4.01 2.15 14.33
C TYR A 55 -4.09 0.93 13.41
N ARG A 56 -2.96 0.26 13.11
CA ARG A 56 -3.01 -1.00 12.34
C ARG A 56 -3.78 -2.08 13.09
N THR A 57 -3.56 -2.20 14.39
CA THR A 57 -4.31 -3.14 15.25
C THR A 57 -5.80 -2.82 15.21
N LYS A 58 -6.17 -1.54 15.30
CA LYS A 58 -7.57 -1.11 15.22
C LYS A 58 -8.21 -1.45 13.86
N ILE A 59 -7.54 -1.12 12.75
CA ILE A 59 -8.04 -1.42 11.40
C ILE A 59 -8.25 -2.94 11.22
N MET A 60 -7.27 -3.76 11.60
CA MET A 60 -7.36 -5.21 11.50
C MET A 60 -8.45 -5.80 12.39
N SER A 61 -8.60 -5.27 13.61
CA SER A 61 -9.65 -5.65 14.56
C SER A 61 -11.05 -5.37 13.99
N GLU A 62 -11.26 -4.18 13.45
CA GLU A 62 -12.53 -3.76 12.87
C GLU A 62 -12.89 -4.58 11.62
N LEU A 63 -11.92 -4.83 10.71
CA LEU A 63 -12.10 -5.72 9.57
C LEU A 63 -12.48 -7.15 10.01
N THR A 64 -11.74 -7.70 10.97
CA THR A 64 -12.00 -9.06 11.49
C THR A 64 -13.39 -9.15 12.12
N ALA A 65 -13.78 -8.15 12.93
CA ALA A 65 -15.10 -8.08 13.55
C ALA A 65 -16.21 -7.95 12.52
N ARG A 66 -16.02 -7.15 11.46
CA ARG A 66 -16.95 -7.04 10.33
C ARG A 66 -17.13 -8.38 9.64
N TYR A 67 -16.06 -9.08 9.31
CA TYR A 67 -16.18 -10.37 8.62
C TYR A 67 -16.83 -11.45 9.47
N ARG A 68 -16.49 -11.53 10.75
CA ARG A 68 -17.17 -12.44 11.68
C ARG A 68 -18.69 -12.27 11.67
N ARG A 69 -19.17 -11.01 11.56
CA ARG A 69 -20.61 -10.69 11.52
C ARG A 69 -21.27 -10.89 10.17
N THR A 70 -20.51 -10.91 9.07
CA THR A 70 -21.07 -10.86 7.71
C THR A 70 -20.85 -12.15 6.92
N ILE A 71 -19.60 -12.63 6.86
CA ILE A 71 -19.20 -13.79 6.05
C ILE A 71 -18.65 -14.97 6.87
N GLY A 72 -18.52 -14.80 8.19
CA GLY A 72 -18.00 -15.79 9.13
C GLY A 72 -16.48 -15.75 9.28
N ASP A 73 -15.95 -16.43 10.30
CA ASP A 73 -14.52 -16.37 10.67
C ASP A 73 -13.61 -16.96 9.59
N GLU A 74 -13.92 -18.13 9.03
CA GLU A 74 -13.05 -18.82 8.06
C GLU A 74 -12.94 -18.05 6.73
N ARG A 75 -14.08 -17.66 6.15
CA ARG A 75 -14.12 -16.84 4.93
C ARG A 75 -13.55 -15.45 5.18
N GLY A 76 -13.78 -14.89 6.37
CA GLY A 76 -13.18 -13.65 6.83
C GLY A 76 -11.66 -13.69 6.84
N ALA A 77 -11.08 -14.72 7.47
CA ALA A 77 -9.63 -14.92 7.51
C ALA A 77 -9.04 -15.07 6.10
N SER A 78 -9.70 -15.83 5.23
CA SER A 78 -9.29 -15.99 3.83
C SER A 78 -9.35 -14.65 3.07
N ARG A 79 -10.42 -13.86 3.27
CA ARG A 79 -10.55 -12.53 2.66
C ARG A 79 -9.48 -11.56 3.15
N ILE A 80 -9.19 -11.54 4.45
CA ILE A 80 -8.06 -10.77 5.02
C ILE A 80 -6.75 -11.17 4.35
N GLY A 81 -6.48 -12.47 4.21
CA GLY A 81 -5.27 -12.95 3.54
C GLY A 81 -5.15 -12.41 2.11
N ILE A 82 -6.23 -12.47 1.33
CA ILE A 82 -6.27 -11.93 -0.05
C ILE A 82 -5.98 -10.42 -0.06
N LEU A 83 -6.58 -9.66 0.86
CA LEU A 83 -6.33 -8.22 0.98
C LEU A 83 -4.88 -7.91 1.35
N LEU A 84 -4.28 -8.65 2.28
CA LEU A 84 -2.88 -8.49 2.65
C LEU A 84 -1.93 -8.82 1.48
N CYS A 85 -2.29 -9.79 0.62
CA CYS A 85 -1.56 -10.03 -0.63
C CYS A 85 -1.65 -8.81 -1.57
N LEU A 86 -2.83 -8.18 -1.72
CA LEU A 86 -2.97 -6.95 -2.50
C LEU A 86 -2.12 -5.80 -1.93
N LEU A 87 -2.08 -5.67 -0.60
CA LEU A 87 -1.22 -4.67 0.07
C LEU A 87 0.25 -4.87 -0.28
N GLN A 88 0.71 -6.12 -0.35
CA GLN A 88 2.07 -6.43 -0.72
C GLN A 88 2.37 -6.07 -2.18
N GLU A 89 1.40 -6.24 -3.08
CA GLU A 89 1.51 -5.77 -4.47
C GLU A 89 1.63 -4.24 -4.55
N PHE A 90 0.90 -3.49 -3.71
CA PHE A 90 1.05 -2.03 -3.62
C PHE A 90 2.47 -1.65 -3.22
N ARG A 91 3.01 -2.28 -2.17
CA ARG A 91 4.40 -2.05 -1.72
C ARG A 91 5.42 -2.38 -2.82
N ARG A 92 5.23 -3.48 -3.54
CA ARG A 92 6.10 -3.89 -4.66
C ARG A 92 6.11 -2.85 -5.79
N ALA A 93 4.95 -2.31 -6.14
CA ALA A 93 4.84 -1.28 -7.17
C ALA A 93 5.53 0.02 -6.75
N VAL A 94 5.34 0.45 -5.49
CA VAL A 94 6.04 1.62 -4.94
C VAL A 94 7.55 1.44 -5.02
N LEU A 95 8.09 0.32 -4.53
CA LEU A 95 9.53 0.04 -4.61
C LEU A 95 10.08 0.05 -6.05
N THR A 96 9.30 -0.45 -7.01
CA THR A 96 9.68 -0.45 -8.43
C THR A 96 9.74 0.98 -8.99
N VAL A 97 8.79 1.83 -8.62
CA VAL A 97 8.78 3.25 -9.03
C VAL A 97 9.91 4.01 -8.36
N THR A 98 10.12 3.84 -7.05
CA THR A 98 11.19 4.50 -6.29
C THR A 98 12.58 4.14 -6.82
N SER A 99 12.88 2.86 -6.99
CA SER A 99 14.17 2.41 -7.55
C SER A 99 14.42 2.95 -8.96
N SER A 100 13.38 3.00 -9.79
CA SER A 100 13.50 3.58 -11.13
C SER A 100 13.73 5.09 -11.09
N PHE A 101 13.11 5.79 -10.13
CA PHE A 101 13.35 7.21 -9.90
C PHE A 101 14.80 7.48 -9.47
N GLU A 102 15.33 6.72 -8.53
CA GLU A 102 16.73 6.84 -8.07
C GLU A 102 17.72 6.71 -9.23
N ILE A 103 17.44 5.81 -10.18
CA ILE A 103 18.24 5.69 -11.41
C ILE A 103 18.17 6.97 -12.26
N PHE A 104 16.99 7.56 -12.45
CA PHE A 104 16.88 8.83 -13.19
C PHE A 104 17.57 10.00 -12.50
N HIS A 105 17.53 10.03 -11.17
CA HIS A 105 18.24 11.00 -10.36
C HIS A 105 19.76 10.85 -10.54
N MET A 106 20.30 9.63 -10.42
CA MET A 106 21.74 9.36 -10.65
C MET A 106 22.20 9.75 -12.06
N LEU A 107 21.33 9.65 -13.07
CA LEU A 107 21.63 10.02 -14.45
C LEU A 107 21.48 11.53 -14.72
N GLY A 108 21.14 12.34 -13.71
CA GLY A 108 20.94 13.79 -13.85
C GLY A 108 19.72 14.16 -14.69
N VAL A 109 18.78 13.23 -14.90
CA VAL A 109 17.56 13.42 -15.70
C VAL A 109 16.39 13.93 -14.84
N ALA A 110 16.43 13.68 -13.52
CA ALA A 110 15.44 14.15 -12.56
C ALA A 110 16.13 14.97 -11.45
N ASP A 111 15.54 16.10 -11.06
CA ASP A 111 16.02 16.94 -9.95
C ASP A 111 15.33 16.58 -8.62
N GLU A 112 15.90 17.02 -7.50
CA GLU A 112 15.31 16.88 -6.16
C GLU A 112 13.96 17.62 -6.00
N ASN A 113 13.56 18.46 -6.95
CA ASN A 113 12.25 19.13 -6.96
C ASN A 113 11.16 18.35 -7.68
N SER A 114 11.49 17.20 -8.27
CA SER A 114 10.49 16.30 -8.83
C SER A 114 9.60 15.79 -7.70
N ILE A 115 8.33 16.19 -7.76
CA ILE A 115 7.27 16.02 -6.74
C ILE A 115 7.16 14.57 -6.20
N ILE A 116 7.66 13.60 -6.96
CA ILE A 116 7.60 12.16 -6.68
C ILE A 116 8.44 11.75 -5.46
N LEU A 117 9.46 12.51 -5.07
CA LEU A 117 10.24 12.27 -3.84
C LEU A 117 9.75 13.07 -2.60
N LYS A 118 8.85 14.04 -2.79
CA LYS A 118 8.40 14.95 -1.71
C LYS A 118 7.05 14.56 -1.10
N LEU A 119 6.49 13.42 -1.49
CA LEU A 119 5.24 12.84 -0.99
C LEU A 119 5.53 11.50 -0.30
#